data_AF-A0A7C4CEZ8-F1
#
_entry.id   AF-A0A7C4CEZ8-F1
#
_cell.length_a   1.000
_cell.length_b   1.000
_cell.length_c   1.000
_cell.angle_alpha   90.00
_cell.angle_beta   90.00
_cell.angle_gamma   90.00
#
_symmetry.space_group_name_H-M   'P 1'
#
loop_
_entity.id
_entity.type
_entity.pdbx_description
1 polymer ?
#
loop_
_entity_poly.entity_id
_entity_poly.type
_entity_poly.pdbx_seq_one_letter_code
_entity_poly.pdbx_strand_id
1 'polypeptide(L)'
;MIDTIREAKQATDESIRTISESVGELRSMVFQTDASLKEAMIKMEKIEDEISEIKPQQITKRFREFNESLEKHQLTLEKLEKKSEDLAERVNKVYEMLKAMGNIENLLSLIKDVQKRVDEINEATRYIERIGAKTEKIFIDLSKSLDEFVSYKSKQDEMDETIKEISKSLDSLNTKLEGYVSKSDLNDLKEEIIQINKRLEEIDKVLPLLQTKLPETILELKRERENILLFLDSLAEQLREKRISKEEYENVKRANEKKLEEIERKLKEEWRKLEEIVKVEPVRKEEVKTEEEKKVESKEMEEKKEVEEKKEEETKEEKREKIEEKKEETKEIEEKKERLKEKLKKEVRKIERKKERRKKEGKEEKKKKLLSELKKLKV
;
A
#
# COMPACT_ATOMS: atom_id res chain seq x y z
N MET A 1 -51.48 120.16 -107.33
CA MET A 1 -50.04 120.27 -106.98
C MET A 1 -49.81 120.65 -105.52
N ILE A 2 -50.64 121.50 -104.90
CA ILE A 2 -50.49 121.82 -103.46
C ILE A 2 -50.83 120.60 -102.58
N ASP A 3 -51.86 119.82 -102.93
CA ASP A 3 -52.26 118.64 -102.15
C ASP A 3 -51.23 117.49 -102.21
N THR A 4 -50.58 117.28 -103.35
CA THR A 4 -49.50 116.28 -103.52
C THR A 4 -48.26 116.59 -102.68
N ILE A 5 -47.95 117.87 -102.43
CA ILE A 5 -46.85 118.28 -101.55
C ILE A 5 -47.24 118.09 -100.08
N ARG A 6 -48.51 118.30 -99.74
CA ARG A 6 -49.04 118.12 -98.39
C ARG A 6 -49.10 116.64 -98.00
N GLU A 7 -49.54 115.77 -98.91
CA GLU A 7 -49.50 114.31 -98.72
C GLU A 7 -48.06 113.78 -98.62
N ALA A 8 -47.13 114.26 -99.47
CA ALA A 8 -45.72 113.88 -99.37
C ALA A 8 -45.10 114.30 -98.03
N LYS A 9 -45.43 115.49 -97.52
CA LYS A 9 -45.01 115.94 -96.19
C LYS A 9 -45.60 115.06 -95.08
N GLN A 10 -46.89 114.72 -95.18
CA GLN A 10 -47.56 113.88 -94.19
C GLN A 10 -46.99 112.45 -94.16
N ALA A 11 -46.69 111.86 -95.32
CA ALA A 11 -46.02 110.56 -95.42
C ALA A 11 -44.58 110.59 -94.85
N THR A 12 -43.89 111.73 -95.01
CA THR A 12 -42.55 111.92 -94.44
C THR A 12 -42.62 112.07 -92.92
N ASP A 13 -43.59 112.83 -92.40
CA ASP A 13 -43.80 113.01 -90.95
C ASP A 13 -44.23 111.69 -90.28
N GLU A 14 -45.09 110.89 -90.93
CA GLU A 14 -45.43 109.52 -90.49
C GLU A 14 -44.20 108.61 -90.51
N SER A 15 -43.36 108.66 -91.56
CA SER A 15 -42.12 107.89 -91.60
C SER A 15 -41.13 108.30 -90.51
N ILE A 16 -40.96 109.60 -90.25
CA ILE A 16 -40.11 110.11 -89.16
C ILE A 16 -40.66 109.69 -87.81
N ARG A 17 -41.98 109.68 -87.63
CA ARG A 17 -42.64 109.21 -86.41
C ARG A 17 -42.45 107.71 -86.22
N THR A 18 -42.63 106.89 -87.25
CA THR A 18 -42.39 105.43 -87.18
C THR A 18 -40.91 105.13 -86.93
N ILE A 19 -39.99 105.87 -87.54
CA ILE A 19 -38.55 105.76 -87.25
C ILE A 19 -38.26 106.17 -85.79
N SER A 20 -38.88 107.24 -85.29
CA SER A 20 -38.69 107.67 -83.90
C SER A 20 -39.27 106.68 -82.90
N GLU A 21 -40.43 106.09 -83.20
CA GLU A 21 -41.08 105.04 -82.40
C GLU A 21 -40.22 103.76 -82.40
N SER A 22 -39.73 103.31 -83.56
CA SER A 22 -38.82 102.16 -83.67
C SER A 22 -37.44 102.39 -83.05
N VAL A 23 -36.89 103.60 -83.11
CA VAL A 23 -35.65 103.97 -82.38
C VAL A 23 -35.91 103.98 -80.87
N GLY A 24 -37.08 104.43 -80.44
CA GLY A 24 -37.51 104.36 -79.04
C GLY A 24 -37.67 102.92 -78.55
N GLU A 25 -38.28 102.06 -79.37
CA GLU A 25 -38.44 100.63 -79.11
C GLU A 25 -37.08 99.91 -79.10
N LEU A 26 -36.19 100.18 -80.06
CA LEU A 26 -34.83 99.66 -80.07
C LEU A 26 -34.05 100.11 -78.83
N ARG A 27 -34.15 101.37 -78.41
CA ARG A 27 -33.50 101.84 -77.18
C ARG A 27 -34.08 101.12 -75.97
N SER A 28 -35.39 100.96 -75.88
CA SER A 28 -36.05 100.22 -74.80
C SER A 28 -35.57 98.76 -74.77
N MET A 29 -35.49 98.12 -75.93
CA MET A 29 -35.00 96.75 -76.09
C MET A 29 -33.52 96.63 -75.70
N VAL A 30 -32.68 97.60 -76.07
CA VAL A 30 -31.26 97.66 -75.65
C VAL A 30 -31.16 97.83 -74.13
N PHE A 31 -31.97 98.70 -73.51
CA PHE A 31 -32.00 98.83 -72.05
C PHE A 31 -32.50 97.58 -71.34
N GLN A 32 -33.52 96.90 -71.89
CA GLN A 32 -34.03 95.64 -71.34
C GLN A 32 -33.00 94.51 -71.47
N THR A 33 -32.31 94.42 -72.60
CA THR A 33 -31.24 93.44 -72.81
C THR A 33 -30.04 93.71 -71.90
N ASP A 34 -29.61 94.97 -71.73
CA ASP A 34 -28.56 95.33 -70.78
C ASP A 34 -28.95 95.02 -69.32
N ALA A 35 -30.20 95.30 -68.94
CA ALA A 35 -30.71 94.94 -67.62
C ALA A 35 -30.74 93.42 -67.42
N SER A 36 -31.19 92.66 -68.42
CA SER A 36 -31.19 91.20 -68.42
C SER A 36 -29.78 90.62 -68.34
N LEU A 37 -28.81 91.20 -69.07
CA LEU A 37 -27.40 90.80 -69.03
C LEU A 37 -26.78 91.06 -67.67
N LYS A 38 -27.06 92.21 -67.04
CA LYS A 38 -26.61 92.50 -65.67
C LYS A 38 -27.21 91.53 -64.66
N GLU A 39 -28.50 91.23 -64.76
CA GLU A 39 -29.14 90.25 -63.89
C GLU A 39 -28.54 88.84 -64.09
N ALA A 40 -28.25 88.47 -65.33
CA ALA A 40 -27.56 87.21 -65.65
C ALA A 40 -26.14 87.16 -65.06
N MET A 41 -25.38 88.25 -65.14
CA MET A 41 -24.05 88.36 -64.53
C MET A 41 -24.11 88.19 -63.00
N ILE A 42 -25.04 88.86 -62.33
CA ILE A 42 -25.22 88.74 -60.88
C ILE A 42 -25.62 87.31 -60.47
N LYS A 43 -26.49 86.65 -61.25
CA LYS A 43 -26.83 85.23 -61.01
C LYS A 43 -25.63 84.32 -61.22
N MET A 44 -24.79 84.60 -62.20
CA MET A 44 -23.59 83.81 -62.48
C MET A 44 -22.53 83.95 -61.40
N GLU A 45 -22.34 85.16 -60.86
CA GLU A 45 -21.45 85.42 -59.72
C GLU A 45 -21.93 84.69 -58.46
N LYS A 46 -23.25 84.71 -58.17
CA LYS A 46 -23.83 83.92 -57.07
C LYS A 46 -23.63 82.41 -57.25
N ILE A 47 -23.78 81.91 -58.48
CA ILE A 47 -23.53 80.50 -58.80
C ILE A 47 -22.05 80.17 -58.58
N GLU A 48 -21.13 81.05 -58.98
CA GLU A 48 -19.70 80.88 -58.77
C GLU A 48 -19.36 80.83 -57.26
N ASP A 49 -19.93 81.74 -56.47
CA ASP A 49 -19.78 81.76 -55.01
C ASP A 49 -20.33 80.47 -54.37
N GLU A 50 -21.54 80.05 -54.73
CA GLU A 50 -22.16 78.80 -54.23
C GLU A 50 -21.32 77.55 -54.63
N ILE A 51 -20.79 77.50 -55.87
CA ILE A 51 -19.91 76.42 -56.32
C ILE A 51 -18.58 76.42 -55.56
N SER A 52 -18.03 77.60 -55.27
CA SER A 52 -16.78 77.74 -54.51
C SER A 52 -16.95 77.27 -53.05
N GLU A 53 -18.12 77.51 -52.46
CA GLU A 53 -18.45 77.09 -51.09
C GLU A 53 -18.63 75.57 -50.97
N ILE A 54 -19.14 74.90 -52.02
CA ILE A 54 -19.32 73.45 -52.08
C ILE A 54 -17.98 72.67 -52.05
N LYS A 55 -16.83 73.36 -52.25
CA LYS A 55 -15.46 72.80 -52.14
C LYS A 55 -15.38 71.36 -52.66
N PRO A 56 -15.55 71.12 -53.97
CA PRO A 56 -15.66 69.78 -54.56
C PRO A 56 -14.50 68.85 -54.17
N GLN A 57 -13.31 69.40 -53.96
CA GLN A 57 -12.14 68.65 -53.46
C GLN A 57 -12.36 67.99 -52.09
N GLN A 58 -13.11 68.64 -51.18
CA GLN A 58 -13.45 68.07 -49.88
C GLN A 58 -14.47 66.93 -50.01
N ILE A 59 -15.43 67.05 -50.93
CA ILE A 59 -16.38 65.99 -51.25
C ILE A 59 -15.63 64.78 -51.83
N THR A 60 -14.73 65.00 -52.79
CA THR A 60 -13.89 63.92 -53.34
C THR A 60 -13.02 63.27 -52.26
N LYS A 61 -12.46 64.06 -51.35
CA LYS A 61 -11.67 63.53 -50.22
C LYS A 61 -12.53 62.66 -49.30
N ARG A 62 -13.72 63.11 -48.91
CA ARG A 62 -14.67 62.33 -48.10
C ARG A 62 -15.13 61.05 -48.81
N PHE A 63 -15.35 61.10 -50.12
CA PHE A 63 -15.69 59.91 -50.91
C PHE A 63 -14.54 58.90 -50.93
N ARG A 64 -13.28 59.34 -51.01
CA ARG A 64 -12.11 58.46 -50.90
C ARG A 64 -12.01 57.83 -49.51
N GLU A 65 -12.11 58.63 -48.45
CA GLU A 65 -12.11 58.15 -47.06
C GLU A 65 -13.26 57.15 -46.81
N PHE A 66 -14.44 57.44 -47.37
CA PHE A 66 -15.60 56.55 -47.29
C PHE A 66 -15.34 55.23 -48.03
N ASN A 67 -14.80 55.26 -49.25
CA ASN A 67 -14.46 54.04 -49.99
C ASN A 67 -13.39 53.21 -49.27
N GLU A 68 -12.35 53.83 -48.73
CA GLU A 68 -11.35 53.13 -47.91
C GLU A 68 -11.96 52.48 -46.67
N SER A 69 -12.93 53.15 -46.02
CA SER A 69 -13.66 52.58 -44.89
C SER A 69 -14.54 51.40 -45.32
N LEU A 70 -15.16 51.50 -46.50
CA LEU A 70 -16.03 50.46 -47.06
C LEU A 70 -15.21 49.21 -47.41
N GLU A 71 -14.06 49.37 -48.05
CA GLU A 71 -13.12 48.28 -48.32
C GLU A 71 -12.63 47.61 -47.03
N LYS A 72 -12.28 48.40 -46.00
CA LYS A 72 -11.93 47.85 -44.68
C LYS A 72 -13.08 47.04 -44.08
N HIS A 73 -14.32 47.53 -44.18
CA HIS A 73 -15.49 46.83 -43.69
C HIS A 73 -15.76 45.53 -44.47
N GLN A 74 -15.61 45.53 -45.79
CA GLN A 74 -15.70 44.31 -46.60
C GLN A 74 -14.66 43.27 -46.17
N LEU A 75 -13.40 43.66 -45.98
CA LEU A 75 -12.36 42.76 -45.48
C LEU A 75 -12.67 42.22 -44.08
N THR A 76 -13.31 43.01 -43.21
CA THR A 76 -13.75 42.52 -41.90
C THR A 76 -14.90 41.53 -42.00
N LEU A 77 -15.83 41.74 -42.94
CA LEU A 77 -16.94 40.83 -43.20
C LEU A 77 -16.44 39.49 -43.74
N GLU A 78 -15.54 39.49 -44.72
CA GLU A 78 -14.94 38.26 -45.25
C GLU A 78 -14.20 37.47 -44.16
N LYS A 79 -13.46 38.16 -43.27
CA LYS A 79 -12.81 37.52 -42.12
C LYS A 79 -13.81 36.95 -41.12
N LEU A 80 -14.96 37.61 -40.94
CA LEU A 80 -16.00 37.16 -40.04
C LEU A 80 -16.73 35.93 -40.61
N GLU A 81 -17.02 35.93 -41.91
CA GLU A 81 -17.60 34.79 -42.63
C GLU A 81 -16.69 33.56 -42.50
N LYS A 82 -15.39 33.69 -42.79
CA LYS A 82 -14.43 32.59 -42.61
C LYS A 82 -14.38 32.07 -41.16
N LYS A 83 -14.39 32.98 -40.17
CA LYS A 83 -14.45 32.58 -38.76
C LYS A 83 -15.76 31.87 -38.41
N SER A 84 -16.87 32.27 -39.03
CA SER A 84 -18.18 31.65 -38.84
C SER A 84 -18.22 30.24 -39.44
N GLU A 85 -17.65 30.06 -40.64
CA GLU A 85 -17.49 28.74 -41.27
C GLU A 85 -16.60 27.81 -40.42
N ASP A 86 -15.44 28.29 -39.95
CA ASP A 86 -14.57 27.56 -39.03
C ASP A 86 -15.30 27.15 -37.73
N LEU A 87 -16.13 28.04 -37.19
CA LEU A 87 -16.93 27.76 -36.00
C LEU A 87 -17.96 26.66 -36.28
N ALA A 88 -18.67 26.73 -37.41
CA ALA A 88 -19.64 25.73 -37.82
C ALA A 88 -18.99 24.35 -37.98
N GLU A 89 -17.80 24.27 -38.58
CA GLU A 89 -17.04 23.02 -38.67
C GLU A 89 -16.66 22.46 -37.30
N ARG A 90 -16.20 23.32 -36.37
CA ARG A 90 -15.85 22.90 -35.01
C ARG A 90 -17.06 22.39 -34.25
N VAL A 91 -18.21 23.07 -34.36
CA VAL A 91 -19.46 22.64 -33.73
C VAL A 91 -19.90 21.29 -34.28
N ASN A 92 -19.80 21.07 -35.60
CA ASN A 92 -20.11 19.78 -36.21
C ASN A 92 -19.16 18.66 -35.73
N LYS A 93 -17.86 18.94 -35.59
CA LYS A 93 -16.90 17.98 -35.01
C LYS A 93 -17.23 17.63 -33.56
N VAL A 94 -17.58 18.63 -32.74
CA VAL A 94 -18.01 18.41 -31.35
C VAL A 94 -19.30 17.58 -31.30
N TYR A 95 -20.25 17.87 -32.18
CA TYR A 95 -21.50 17.10 -32.29
C TYR A 95 -21.21 15.63 -32.66
N GLU A 96 -20.38 15.37 -33.66
CA GLU A 96 -20.00 14.01 -34.05
C GLU A 96 -19.18 13.31 -32.96
N MET A 97 -18.31 14.01 -32.22
CA MET A 97 -17.64 13.46 -31.04
C MET A 97 -18.63 13.08 -29.94
N LEU A 98 -19.58 13.95 -29.61
CA LEU A 98 -20.61 13.67 -28.60
C LEU A 98 -21.52 12.51 -29.02
N LYS A 99 -21.84 12.43 -30.32
CA LYS A 99 -22.60 11.33 -30.91
C LYS A 99 -21.81 10.02 -30.91
N ALA A 100 -20.50 10.07 -31.18
CA ALA A 100 -19.59 8.92 -31.11
C ALA A 100 -19.36 8.44 -29.67
N MET A 101 -19.32 9.37 -28.70
CA MET A 101 -19.34 9.05 -27.26
C MET A 101 -20.65 8.38 -26.84
N GLY A 102 -21.68 8.42 -27.69
CA GLY A 102 -22.76 7.45 -27.79
C GLY A 102 -23.47 7.14 -26.48
N ASN A 103 -24.64 7.78 -26.26
CA ASN A 103 -25.49 7.63 -25.08
C ASN A 103 -24.77 7.91 -23.76
N ILE A 104 -25.20 8.96 -23.06
CA ILE A 104 -24.84 9.23 -21.66
C ILE A 104 -24.93 7.97 -20.77
N GLU A 105 -25.81 7.01 -21.13
CA GLU A 105 -25.90 5.69 -20.50
C GLU A 105 -24.64 4.83 -20.62
N ASN A 106 -23.95 4.83 -21.77
CA ASN A 106 -22.69 4.12 -21.94
C ASN A 106 -21.59 4.77 -21.10
N LEU A 107 -21.56 6.11 -21.03
CA LEU A 107 -20.63 6.83 -20.16
C LEU A 107 -20.87 6.49 -18.68
N LEU A 108 -22.13 6.41 -18.24
CA LEU A 108 -22.48 5.95 -16.90
C LEU A 108 -22.06 4.50 -16.64
N SER A 109 -22.18 3.62 -17.63
CA SER A 109 -21.70 2.23 -17.50
C SER A 109 -20.18 2.16 -17.40
N LEU A 110 -19.47 2.99 -18.17
CA LEU A 110 -18.01 3.10 -18.13
C LEU A 110 -17.55 3.64 -16.77
N ILE A 111 -18.21 4.67 -16.23
CA ILE A 111 -17.91 5.19 -14.89
C ILE A 111 -18.08 4.10 -13.83
N LYS A 112 -19.17 3.31 -13.90
CA LYS A 112 -19.37 2.18 -12.98
C LYS A 112 -18.29 1.11 -13.12
N ASP A 113 -17.88 0.78 -14.34
CA ASP A 113 -16.82 -0.20 -14.59
C ASP A 113 -15.45 0.30 -14.11
N VAL A 114 -15.15 1.59 -14.32
CA VAL A 114 -13.95 2.25 -13.81
C VAL A 114 -13.95 2.23 -12.28
N GLN A 115 -15.06 2.59 -11.64
CA GLN A 115 -15.17 2.60 -10.19
C GLN A 115 -15.01 1.20 -9.60
N LYS A 116 -15.60 0.18 -10.23
CA LYS A 116 -15.39 -1.22 -9.83
C LYS A 116 -13.93 -1.65 -9.96
N ARG A 117 -13.23 -1.25 -11.01
CA ARG A 117 -11.79 -1.52 -11.16
C ARG A 117 -10.95 -0.80 -10.11
N VAL A 118 -11.32 0.43 -9.75
CA VAL A 118 -10.66 1.17 -8.67
C VAL A 118 -10.84 0.44 -7.33
N ASP A 119 -12.02 -0.10 -7.04
CA ASP A 119 -12.25 -0.91 -5.84
C ASP A 119 -11.41 -2.19 -5.83
N GLU A 120 -11.34 -2.90 -6.97
CA GLU A 120 -10.49 -4.10 -7.12
C GLU A 120 -8.99 -3.76 -6.91
N ILE A 121 -8.52 -2.61 -7.41
CA ILE A 121 -7.15 -2.12 -7.17
C ILE A 121 -6.94 -1.84 -5.68
N ASN A 122 -7.89 -1.18 -5.01
CA ASN A 122 -7.77 -0.88 -3.58
C ASN A 122 -7.72 -2.15 -2.72
N GLU A 123 -8.50 -3.17 -3.06
CA GLU A 123 -8.42 -4.48 -2.40
C GLU A 123 -7.07 -5.16 -2.62
N ALA A 124 -6.53 -5.10 -3.85
CA ALA A 124 -5.20 -5.61 -4.15
C ALA A 124 -4.11 -4.88 -3.36
N THR A 125 -4.19 -3.54 -3.25
CA THR A 125 -3.26 -2.73 -2.44
C THR A 125 -3.28 -3.16 -0.98
N ARG A 126 -4.45 -3.32 -0.36
CA ARG A 126 -4.58 -3.81 1.03
C ARG A 126 -4.04 -5.22 1.21
N TYR A 127 -4.15 -6.06 0.19
CA TYR A 127 -3.55 -7.41 0.22
C TYR A 127 -2.02 -7.34 0.15
N ILE A 128 -1.47 -6.51 -0.74
CA ILE A 128 -0.03 -6.28 -0.86
C ILE A 128 0.54 -5.72 0.45
N GLU A 129 -0.13 -4.75 1.09
CA GLU A 129 0.28 -4.20 2.40
C GLU A 129 0.34 -5.28 3.48
N ARG A 130 -0.66 -6.17 3.54
CA ARG A 130 -0.66 -7.30 4.49
C ARG A 130 0.48 -8.29 4.22
N ILE A 131 0.81 -8.55 2.96
CA ILE A 131 1.98 -9.38 2.61
C ILE A 131 3.26 -8.64 3.01
N GLY A 132 3.37 -7.36 2.70
CA GLY A 132 4.51 -6.52 3.06
C GLY A 132 4.81 -6.57 4.56
N ALA A 133 3.79 -6.36 5.39
CA ALA A 133 3.93 -6.46 6.85
C ALA A 133 4.35 -7.86 7.33
N LYS A 134 3.90 -8.94 6.67
CA LYS A 134 4.35 -10.31 6.98
C LYS A 134 5.80 -10.53 6.58
N THR A 135 6.19 -10.06 5.39
CA THR A 135 7.57 -10.16 4.90
C THR A 135 8.52 -9.37 5.77
N GLU A 136 8.13 -8.16 6.19
CA GLU A 136 8.89 -7.33 7.13
C GLU A 136 9.05 -8.02 8.49
N LYS A 137 7.97 -8.63 9.02
CA LYS A 137 8.06 -9.43 10.25
C LYS A 137 9.05 -10.59 10.11
N ILE A 138 8.97 -11.36 9.02
CA ILE A 138 9.89 -12.47 8.75
C ILE A 138 11.34 -11.95 8.66
N PHE A 139 11.56 -10.80 8.02
CA PHE A 139 12.89 -10.20 7.92
C PHE A 139 13.44 -9.79 9.28
N ILE A 140 12.62 -9.19 10.15
CA ILE A 140 13.00 -8.83 11.52
C ILE A 140 13.34 -10.09 12.33
N ASP A 141 12.52 -11.13 12.22
CA ASP A 141 12.74 -12.39 12.95
C ASP A 141 14.03 -13.09 12.46
N LEU A 142 14.28 -13.10 11.14
CA LEU A 142 15.50 -13.64 10.55
C LEU A 142 16.74 -12.85 11.00
N SER A 143 16.65 -11.51 11.03
CA SER A 143 17.76 -10.64 11.47
C SER A 143 18.12 -10.93 12.93
N LYS A 144 17.11 -11.04 13.81
CA LYS A 144 17.32 -11.44 15.21
C LYS A 144 17.96 -12.83 15.33
N SER A 145 17.48 -13.80 14.55
CA SER A 145 18.08 -15.15 14.57
C SER A 145 19.54 -15.15 14.10
N LEU A 146 19.90 -14.25 13.19
CA LEU A 146 21.27 -14.10 12.71
C LEU A 146 22.16 -13.45 13.78
N ASP A 147 21.66 -12.44 14.49
CA ASP A 147 22.36 -11.83 15.62
C ASP A 147 22.58 -12.84 16.77
N GLU A 148 21.57 -13.66 17.07
CA GLU A 148 21.69 -14.78 18.01
C GLU A 148 22.73 -15.79 17.53
N PHE A 149 22.72 -16.15 16.25
CA PHE A 149 23.70 -17.07 15.66
C PHE A 149 25.14 -16.54 15.75
N VAL A 150 25.36 -15.26 15.48
CA VAL A 150 26.67 -14.61 15.66
C VAL A 150 27.11 -14.71 17.13
N SER A 151 26.20 -14.46 18.07
CA SER A 151 26.48 -14.58 19.51
C SER A 151 26.82 -16.02 19.91
N TYR A 152 26.14 -17.02 19.34
CA TYR A 152 26.48 -18.43 19.54
C TYR A 152 27.86 -18.77 18.98
N LYS A 153 28.19 -18.26 17.80
CA LYS A 153 29.51 -18.49 17.18
C LYS A 153 30.62 -17.91 18.04
N SER A 154 30.46 -16.70 18.57
CA SER A 154 31.43 -16.10 19.50
C SER A 154 31.62 -16.94 20.77
N LYS A 155 30.52 -17.42 21.39
CA LYS A 155 30.61 -18.32 22.56
C LYS A 155 31.29 -19.65 22.24
N GLN A 156 31.05 -20.19 21.05
CA GLN A 156 31.73 -21.41 20.60
C GLN A 156 33.23 -21.17 20.44
N ASP A 157 33.63 -20.04 19.86
CA ASP A 157 35.04 -19.69 19.69
C ASP A 157 35.73 -19.47 21.07
N GLU A 158 35.07 -18.81 22.02
CA GLU A 158 35.54 -18.69 23.43
C GLU A 158 35.70 -20.06 24.11
N MET A 159 34.76 -20.99 23.87
CA MET A 159 34.83 -22.34 24.41
C MET A 159 36.00 -23.13 23.78
N ASP A 160 36.21 -23.00 22.48
CA ASP A 160 37.33 -23.62 21.77
C ASP A 160 38.69 -23.09 22.27
N GLU A 161 38.78 -21.80 22.61
CA GLU A 161 39.96 -21.20 23.26
C GLU A 161 40.16 -21.78 24.67
N THR A 162 39.10 -21.86 25.47
CA THR A 162 39.14 -22.45 26.82
C THR A 162 39.60 -23.91 26.78
N ILE A 163 39.11 -24.71 25.83
CA ILE A 163 39.51 -26.10 25.64
C ILE A 163 41.00 -26.19 25.27
N LYS A 164 41.49 -25.31 24.39
CA LYS A 164 42.93 -25.25 24.05
C LYS A 164 43.80 -24.89 25.26
N GLU A 165 43.34 -23.98 26.12
CA GLU A 165 44.03 -23.62 27.36
C GLU A 165 44.06 -24.77 28.37
N ILE A 166 42.94 -25.48 28.54
CA ILE A 166 42.87 -26.69 29.36
C ILE A 166 43.82 -27.77 28.82
N SER A 167 43.85 -27.99 27.49
CA SER A 167 44.76 -28.95 26.85
C SER A 167 46.23 -28.60 27.14
N LYS A 168 46.63 -27.33 26.97
CA LYS A 168 47.99 -26.87 27.30
C LYS A 168 48.32 -27.02 28.78
N SER A 169 47.35 -26.77 29.64
CA SER A 169 47.50 -26.93 31.10
C SER A 169 47.67 -28.39 31.48
N LEU A 170 46.91 -29.30 30.86
CA LEU A 170 47.08 -30.75 30.99
C LEU A 170 48.44 -31.22 30.52
N ASP A 171 48.93 -30.74 29.37
CA ASP A 171 50.28 -31.07 28.87
C ASP A 171 51.38 -30.58 29.83
N SER A 172 51.23 -29.36 30.37
CA SER A 172 52.12 -28.80 31.39
C SER A 172 52.08 -29.58 32.71
N LEU A 173 50.91 -30.07 33.10
CA LEU A 173 50.73 -30.87 34.30
C LEU A 173 51.30 -32.28 34.12
N ASN A 174 51.10 -32.89 32.95
CA ASN A 174 51.64 -34.19 32.59
C ASN A 174 53.19 -34.17 32.56
N THR A 175 53.78 -33.15 31.93
CA THR A 175 55.24 -32.95 31.93
C THR A 175 55.81 -32.70 33.33
N LYS A 176 55.09 -32.00 34.21
CA LYS A 176 55.47 -31.87 35.63
C LYS A 176 55.35 -33.20 36.37
N LEU A 177 54.27 -33.97 36.19
CA LEU A 177 54.05 -35.26 36.84
C LEU A 177 55.11 -36.30 36.46
N GLU A 178 55.56 -36.32 35.21
CA GLU A 178 56.69 -37.16 34.77
C GLU A 178 57.97 -36.91 35.59
N GLY A 179 58.13 -35.72 36.17
CA GLY A 179 59.26 -35.38 37.04
C GLY A 179 59.07 -35.68 38.54
N TYR A 180 57.84 -35.87 39.02
CA TYR A 180 57.53 -35.96 40.46
C TYR A 180 57.11 -37.35 40.95
N VAL A 181 56.73 -38.27 40.07
CA VAL A 181 56.20 -39.58 40.50
C VAL A 181 57.21 -40.68 40.22
N SER A 182 57.97 -41.04 41.25
CA SER A 182 58.71 -42.30 41.25
C SER A 182 57.71 -43.46 41.40
N LYS A 183 57.97 -44.62 40.81
CA LYS A 183 57.07 -45.81 40.91
C LYS A 183 56.77 -46.23 42.36
N SER A 184 57.54 -45.75 43.34
CA SER A 184 57.33 -45.97 44.76
C SER A 184 56.07 -45.27 45.28
N ASP A 185 55.89 -43.99 44.96
CA ASP A 185 54.85 -43.14 45.54
C ASP A 185 53.44 -43.48 45.00
N LEU A 186 53.37 -44.07 43.80
CA LEU A 186 52.12 -44.57 43.22
C LEU A 186 51.56 -45.81 43.94
N ASN A 187 52.39 -46.60 44.62
CA ASN A 187 51.91 -47.78 45.35
C ASN A 187 51.19 -47.39 46.65
N ASP A 188 51.69 -46.39 47.36
CA ASP A 188 51.07 -45.89 48.60
C ASP A 188 49.69 -45.27 48.33
N LEU A 189 49.57 -44.49 47.25
CA LEU A 189 48.30 -43.92 46.79
C LEU A 189 47.28 -45.01 46.38
N LYS A 190 47.77 -46.14 45.85
CA LYS A 190 46.93 -47.28 45.47
C LYS A 190 46.34 -47.97 46.71
N GLU A 191 47.12 -48.08 47.80
CA GLU A 191 46.61 -48.59 49.08
C GLU A 191 45.56 -47.65 49.71
N GLU A 192 45.76 -46.34 49.63
CA GLU A 192 44.78 -45.36 50.11
C GLU A 192 43.47 -45.38 49.30
N ILE A 193 43.54 -45.51 47.97
CA ILE A 193 42.36 -45.65 47.11
C ILE A 193 41.57 -46.92 47.44
N ILE A 194 42.25 -48.03 47.76
CA ILE A 194 41.58 -49.27 48.20
C ILE A 194 40.83 -49.05 49.54
N GLN A 195 41.38 -48.24 50.45
CA GLN A 195 40.69 -47.89 51.69
C GLN A 195 39.50 -46.95 51.47
N ILE A 196 39.60 -46.00 50.52
CA ILE A 196 38.49 -45.11 50.17
C ILE A 196 37.36 -45.87 49.48
N ASN A 197 37.67 -46.81 48.56
CA ASN A 197 36.65 -47.65 47.93
C ASN A 197 35.90 -48.52 48.95
N LYS A 198 36.59 -49.04 49.97
CA LYS A 198 35.91 -49.73 51.10
C LYS A 198 34.94 -48.82 51.85
N ARG A 199 35.29 -47.54 52.04
CA ARG A 199 34.39 -46.56 52.66
C ARG A 199 33.24 -46.15 51.74
N LEU A 200 33.46 -46.13 50.42
CA LEU A 200 32.40 -45.84 49.45
C LEU A 200 31.39 -46.99 49.36
N GLU A 201 31.84 -48.25 49.39
CA GLU A 201 30.95 -49.42 49.49
C GLU A 201 30.12 -49.42 50.79
N GLU A 202 30.64 -48.83 51.87
CA GLU A 202 29.89 -48.61 53.10
C GLU A 202 28.84 -47.49 52.94
N ILE A 203 29.11 -46.44 52.14
CA ILE A 203 28.18 -45.34 51.84
C ILE A 203 27.07 -45.77 50.86
N ASP A 204 27.39 -46.59 49.85
CA ASP A 204 26.42 -47.14 48.89
C ASP A 204 25.39 -48.07 49.56
N LYS A 205 25.71 -48.65 50.71
CA LYS A 205 24.73 -49.41 51.52
C LYS A 205 23.73 -48.51 52.26
N VAL A 206 24.01 -47.22 52.44
CA VAL A 206 23.16 -46.27 53.18
C VAL A 206 22.27 -45.43 52.25
N LEU A 207 22.66 -45.28 50.98
CA LEU A 207 21.92 -44.52 49.96
C LEU A 207 20.51 -45.06 49.62
N PRO A 208 20.25 -46.38 49.56
CA PRO A 208 18.91 -46.93 49.30
C PRO A 208 17.87 -46.58 50.36
N LEU A 209 18.30 -46.21 51.57
CA LEU A 209 17.41 -45.84 52.69
C LEU A 209 16.92 -44.39 52.60
N LEU A 210 17.58 -43.52 51.82
CA LEU A 210 17.21 -42.10 51.67
C LEU A 210 16.25 -41.84 50.50
N GLN A 211 16.27 -42.66 49.44
CA GLN A 211 15.36 -42.50 48.29
C GLN A 211 13.93 -42.98 48.57
N THR A 212 13.71 -43.87 49.56
CA THR A 212 12.40 -44.51 49.81
C THR A 212 11.54 -43.82 50.88
N LYS A 213 12.02 -42.75 51.52
CA LYS A 213 11.30 -42.05 52.60
C LYS A 213 11.29 -40.52 52.47
N LEU A 214 11.31 -39.97 51.25
CA LEU A 214 10.92 -38.56 51.09
C LEU A 214 9.39 -38.48 51.23
N PRO A 215 8.85 -37.77 52.24
CA PRO A 215 7.41 -37.59 52.39
C PRO A 215 6.81 -37.01 51.12
N GLU A 216 5.66 -37.53 50.68
CA GLU A 216 4.95 -37.05 49.49
C GLU A 216 4.70 -35.54 49.54
N THR A 217 4.55 -34.97 50.74
CA THR A 217 4.41 -33.53 50.99
C THR A 217 5.59 -32.71 50.46
N ILE A 218 6.83 -33.21 50.55
CA ILE A 218 8.01 -32.50 50.03
C ILE A 218 8.07 -32.59 48.50
N LEU A 219 7.66 -33.72 47.94
CA LEU A 219 7.59 -33.90 46.49
C LEU A 219 6.50 -33.01 45.87
N GLU A 220 5.34 -32.91 46.51
CA GLU A 220 4.24 -32.02 46.10
C GLU A 220 4.66 -30.56 46.16
N LEU A 221 5.28 -30.12 47.26
CA LEU A 221 5.78 -28.74 47.39
C LEU A 221 6.87 -28.41 46.37
N LYS A 222 7.74 -29.37 46.02
CA LYS A 222 8.73 -29.20 44.94
C LYS A 222 8.07 -29.07 43.57
N ARG A 223 7.09 -29.92 43.25
CA ARG A 223 6.33 -29.83 42.00
C ARG A 223 5.55 -28.52 41.91
N GLU A 224 4.94 -28.07 43.00
CA GLU A 224 4.20 -26.80 43.05
C GLU A 224 5.15 -25.61 42.81
N ARG A 225 6.34 -25.63 43.41
CA ARG A 225 7.40 -24.64 43.16
C ARG A 225 7.82 -24.60 41.69
N GLU A 226 8.07 -25.76 41.08
CA GLU A 226 8.44 -25.85 39.66
C GLU A 226 7.33 -25.36 38.74
N ASN A 227 6.07 -25.71 39.03
CA ASN A 227 4.92 -25.24 38.27
C ASN A 227 4.75 -23.71 38.33
N ILE A 228 4.97 -23.10 39.49
CA ILE A 228 4.91 -21.63 39.64
C ILE A 228 6.04 -20.96 38.85
N LEU A 229 7.25 -21.53 38.86
CA LEU A 229 8.38 -21.02 38.08
C LEU A 229 8.08 -21.07 36.57
N LEU A 230 7.62 -22.22 36.06
CA LEU A 230 7.21 -22.37 34.66
C LEU A 230 6.09 -21.39 34.28
N PHE A 231 5.14 -21.15 35.19
CA PHE A 231 4.09 -20.18 34.97
C PHE A 231 4.62 -18.74 34.88
N LEU A 232 5.57 -18.36 35.75
CA LEU A 232 6.21 -17.04 35.71
C LEU A 232 7.01 -16.82 34.42
N ASP A 233 7.70 -17.85 33.94
CA ASP A 233 8.42 -17.81 32.66
C ASP A 233 7.43 -17.61 31.49
N SER A 234 6.32 -18.35 31.48
CA SER A 234 5.27 -18.19 30.45
C SER A 234 4.64 -16.79 30.45
N LEU A 235 4.48 -16.17 31.63
CA LEU A 235 3.99 -14.80 31.76
C LEU A 235 5.01 -13.77 31.26
N ALA A 236 6.30 -14.01 31.48
CA ALA A 236 7.36 -13.15 30.96
C ALA A 236 7.38 -13.16 29.43
N GLU A 237 7.15 -14.32 28.81
CA GLU A 237 6.97 -14.43 27.36
C GLU A 237 5.71 -13.70 26.87
N GLN A 238 4.57 -13.84 27.56
CA GLN A 238 3.34 -13.12 27.21
C GLN A 238 3.50 -11.60 27.30
N LEU A 239 4.29 -11.09 28.27
CA LEU A 239 4.64 -9.68 28.36
C LEU A 239 5.52 -9.23 27.19
N ARG A 240 6.53 -10.05 26.82
CA ARG A 240 7.41 -9.82 25.66
C ARG A 240 6.61 -9.77 24.36
N GLU A 241 5.59 -10.61 24.24
CA GLU A 241 4.65 -10.63 23.11
C GLU A 241 3.56 -9.55 23.17
N LYS A 242 3.55 -8.71 24.23
CA LYS A 242 2.54 -7.66 24.48
C LYS A 242 1.11 -8.20 24.57
N ARG A 243 0.92 -9.46 24.98
CA ARG A 243 -0.41 -10.05 25.21
C ARG A 243 -1.05 -9.62 26.51
N ILE A 244 -0.24 -9.23 27.49
CA ILE A 244 -0.66 -8.74 28.81
C ILE A 244 -0.04 -7.37 29.09
N SER A 245 -0.71 -6.58 29.92
CA SER A 245 -0.17 -5.28 30.35
C SER A 245 0.94 -5.44 31.39
N LYS A 246 1.82 -4.43 31.51
CA LYS A 246 2.88 -4.43 32.54
C LYS A 246 2.32 -4.48 33.96
N GLU A 247 1.20 -3.79 34.20
CA GLU A 247 0.54 -3.76 35.51
C GLU A 247 -0.05 -5.13 35.88
N GLU A 248 -0.69 -5.81 34.92
CA GLU A 248 -1.18 -7.19 35.13
C GLU A 248 -0.04 -8.17 35.41
N TYR A 249 1.07 -8.06 34.67
CA TYR A 249 2.26 -8.89 34.90
C TYR A 249 2.83 -8.69 36.30
N GLU A 250 3.03 -7.44 36.73
CA GLU A 250 3.57 -7.16 38.06
C GLU A 250 2.66 -7.64 39.19
N ASN A 251 1.35 -7.47 39.05
CA ASN A 251 0.38 -7.93 40.05
C ASN A 251 0.41 -9.46 40.19
N VAL A 252 0.45 -10.19 39.08
CA VAL A 252 0.49 -11.67 39.09
C VAL A 252 1.86 -12.18 39.57
N LYS A 253 2.94 -11.52 39.17
CA LYS A 253 4.30 -11.84 39.63
C LYS A 253 4.42 -11.72 41.15
N ARG A 254 3.99 -10.59 41.73
CA ARG A 254 4.03 -10.38 43.19
C ARG A 254 3.17 -11.39 43.95
N ALA A 255 2.04 -11.81 43.40
CA ALA A 255 1.18 -12.81 44.02
C ALA A 255 1.84 -14.21 44.05
N ASN A 256 2.54 -14.58 42.97
CA ASN A 256 3.23 -15.85 42.86
C ASN A 256 4.56 -15.90 43.62
N GLU A 257 5.31 -14.80 43.69
CA GLU A 257 6.52 -14.69 44.52
C GLU A 257 6.18 -14.93 46.00
N LYS A 258 5.09 -14.33 46.50
CA LYS A 258 4.61 -14.60 47.88
C LYS A 258 4.25 -16.07 48.10
N LYS A 259 3.62 -16.74 47.14
CA LYS A 259 3.34 -18.18 47.22
C LYS A 259 4.62 -19.01 47.24
N LEU A 260 5.63 -18.60 46.47
CA LEU A 260 6.94 -19.25 46.41
C LEU A 260 7.66 -19.16 47.76
N GLU A 261 7.63 -17.99 48.40
CA GLU A 261 8.14 -17.79 49.77
C GLU A 261 7.40 -18.66 50.80
N GLU A 262 6.06 -18.77 50.69
CA GLU A 262 5.27 -19.65 51.55
C GLU A 262 5.62 -21.14 51.36
N ILE A 263 5.82 -21.58 50.11
CA ILE A 263 6.25 -22.94 49.78
C ILE A 263 7.66 -23.21 50.31
N GLU A 264 8.58 -22.26 50.17
CA GLU A 264 9.95 -22.39 50.69
C GLU A 264 9.97 -22.45 52.22
N ARG A 265 9.11 -21.69 52.90
CA ARG A 265 8.93 -21.79 54.36
C ARG A 265 8.40 -23.15 54.77
N LYS A 266 7.37 -23.67 54.08
CA LYS A 266 6.81 -25.01 54.33
C LYS A 266 7.83 -26.12 54.06
N LEU A 267 8.61 -26.03 52.98
CA LEU A 267 9.71 -26.95 52.69
C LEU A 267 10.71 -26.94 53.84
N LYS A 268 11.13 -25.77 54.32
CA LYS A 268 12.08 -25.64 55.43
C LYS A 268 11.53 -26.24 56.73
N GLU A 269 10.24 -26.08 57.01
CA GLU A 269 9.59 -26.70 58.16
C GLU A 269 9.50 -28.23 58.03
N GLU A 270 9.16 -28.77 56.87
CA GLU A 270 9.10 -30.22 56.61
C GLU A 270 10.49 -30.86 56.64
N TRP A 271 11.51 -30.18 56.10
CA TRP A 271 12.91 -30.61 56.20
C TRP A 271 13.39 -30.62 57.65
N ARG A 272 13.00 -29.61 58.45
CA ARG A 272 13.32 -29.58 59.88
C ARG A 272 12.63 -30.71 60.65
N LYS A 273 11.39 -31.07 60.31
CA LYS A 273 10.70 -32.23 60.91
C LYS A 273 11.40 -33.54 60.54
N LEU A 274 11.87 -33.69 59.30
CA LEU A 274 12.68 -34.84 58.90
C LEU A 274 14.01 -34.92 59.67
N GLU A 275 14.71 -33.81 59.83
CA GLU A 275 15.94 -33.76 60.63
C GLU A 275 15.71 -34.14 62.09
N GLU A 276 14.57 -33.75 62.67
CA GLU A 276 14.18 -34.15 64.03
C GLU A 276 13.85 -35.65 64.12
N ILE A 277 13.23 -36.25 63.10
CA ILE A 277 12.94 -37.70 63.04
C ILE A 277 14.24 -38.51 62.88
N VAL A 278 15.16 -38.08 62.02
CA VAL A 278 16.44 -38.77 61.77
C VAL A 278 17.37 -38.73 62.99
N LYS A 279 17.23 -37.73 63.88
CA LYS A 279 18.00 -37.68 65.15
C LYS A 279 17.50 -38.64 66.24
N VAL A 280 16.31 -39.23 66.10
CA VAL A 280 15.66 -40.01 67.18
C VAL A 280 15.79 -41.54 67.01
N GLU A 281 16.28 -42.05 65.88
CA GLU A 281 16.49 -43.50 65.70
C GLU A 281 17.99 -43.91 65.70
N PRO A 282 18.54 -44.38 66.84
CA PRO A 282 19.80 -45.13 66.81
C PRO A 282 19.51 -46.55 66.31
N VAL A 283 19.91 -46.84 65.07
CA VAL A 283 19.75 -48.16 64.45
C VAL A 283 20.65 -49.19 65.16
N ARG A 284 19.99 -50.21 65.72
CA ARG A 284 20.53 -51.48 66.21
C ARG A 284 21.37 -52.16 65.13
N LYS A 285 22.59 -52.56 65.50
CA LYS A 285 23.45 -53.46 64.75
C LYS A 285 22.85 -54.87 64.77
N GLU A 286 22.59 -55.44 63.61
CA GLU A 286 22.46 -56.89 63.45
C GLU A 286 23.60 -57.40 62.56
N GLU A 287 24.36 -58.33 63.13
CA GLU A 287 25.42 -59.10 62.50
C GLU A 287 24.80 -60.25 61.70
N VAL A 288 25.18 -60.43 60.44
CA VAL A 288 25.09 -61.75 59.77
C VAL A 288 26.36 -62.00 58.97
N LYS A 289 26.84 -63.24 59.14
CA LYS A 289 28.13 -63.83 58.80
C LYS A 289 28.33 -64.06 57.31
N THR A 290 29.61 -64.00 56.95
CA THR A 290 30.34 -64.58 55.81
C THR A 290 30.05 -66.06 55.54
N GLU A 291 30.07 -66.47 54.25
CA GLU A 291 30.99 -67.49 53.69
C GLU A 291 30.93 -67.58 52.15
N GLU A 292 32.14 -67.69 51.55
CA GLU A 292 32.57 -68.46 50.34
C GLU A 292 31.83 -68.27 48.98
N GLU A 293 32.44 -68.28 47.79
CA GLU A 293 33.79 -68.57 47.30
C GLU A 293 33.97 -68.09 45.83
N LYS A 294 35.23 -67.79 45.50
CA LYS A 294 36.00 -67.72 44.24
C LYS A 294 35.41 -68.05 42.84
N LYS A 295 36.02 -67.31 41.89
CA LYS A 295 36.54 -67.66 40.52
C LYS A 295 35.57 -67.74 39.34
N VAL A 296 35.78 -66.86 38.35
CA VAL A 296 35.97 -67.09 36.87
C VAL A 296 36.34 -65.69 36.31
N GLU A 297 37.59 -65.33 36.03
CA GLU A 297 38.47 -65.67 34.89
C GLU A 297 37.86 -65.42 33.49
N SER A 298 38.29 -64.32 32.87
CA SER A 298 38.39 -64.10 31.42
C SER A 298 37.13 -64.21 30.55
N LYS A 299 36.57 -63.06 30.15
CA LYS A 299 36.12 -62.70 28.79
C LYS A 299 35.15 -61.53 28.86
N GLU A 300 35.65 -60.31 28.67
CA GLU A 300 34.80 -59.18 28.27
C GLU A 300 35.69 -58.08 27.66
N MET A 301 36.31 -58.44 26.53
CA MET A 301 37.02 -57.51 25.66
C MET A 301 36.30 -57.38 24.29
N GLU A 302 35.03 -57.79 24.19
CA GLU A 302 34.24 -57.74 22.95
C GLU A 302 32.85 -57.10 23.05
N GLU A 303 32.41 -56.60 24.21
CA GLU A 303 31.05 -56.01 24.36
C GLU A 303 31.00 -54.47 24.32
N LYS A 304 32.10 -53.82 23.92
CA LYS A 304 32.14 -52.37 23.65
C LYS A 304 31.88 -51.99 22.19
N LYS A 305 31.40 -52.94 21.36
CA LYS A 305 30.94 -52.65 19.98
C LYS A 305 29.44 -52.79 19.74
N GLU A 306 28.64 -53.30 20.68
CA GLU A 306 27.17 -53.41 20.52
C GLU A 306 26.37 -52.31 21.23
N VAL A 307 26.98 -51.55 22.15
CA VAL A 307 26.29 -50.45 22.87
C VAL A 307 26.36 -49.11 22.11
N GLU A 308 27.24 -49.01 21.10
CA GLU A 308 27.27 -47.87 20.17
C GLU A 308 26.31 -48.05 18.98
N GLU A 309 25.93 -49.29 18.62
CA GLU A 309 24.89 -49.55 17.62
C GLU A 309 23.46 -49.37 18.16
N LYS A 310 23.21 -49.68 19.45
CA LYS A 310 21.87 -49.48 20.05
C LYS A 310 21.51 -48.01 20.33
N LYS A 311 22.49 -47.12 20.52
CA LYS A 311 22.23 -45.67 20.63
C LYS A 311 22.05 -44.98 19.28
N GLU A 312 22.52 -45.56 18.18
CA GLU A 312 22.21 -45.09 16.82
C GLU A 312 20.86 -45.60 16.27
N GLU A 313 20.33 -46.73 16.78
CA GLU A 313 18.98 -47.19 16.45
C GLU A 313 17.89 -46.40 17.18
N GLU A 314 18.03 -46.11 18.48
CA GLU A 314 17.04 -45.31 19.23
C GLU A 314 16.93 -43.86 18.69
N THR A 315 18.03 -43.26 18.20
CA THR A 315 17.99 -41.93 17.56
C THR A 315 17.51 -41.95 16.10
N LYS A 316 17.47 -43.11 15.43
CA LYS A 316 16.84 -43.29 14.11
C LYS A 316 15.34 -43.56 14.23
N GLU A 317 14.89 -44.20 15.31
CA GLU A 317 13.48 -44.50 15.56
C GLU A 317 12.71 -43.24 16.00
N GLU A 318 13.27 -42.42 16.89
CA GLU A 318 12.70 -41.11 17.26
C GLU A 318 12.66 -40.12 16.07
N LYS A 319 13.63 -40.22 15.14
CA LYS A 319 13.61 -39.44 13.89
C LYS A 319 12.57 -39.97 12.89
N ARG A 320 12.23 -41.26 12.92
CA ARG A 320 11.18 -41.83 12.05
C ARG A 320 9.78 -41.45 12.54
N GLU A 321 9.52 -41.48 13.85
CA GLU A 321 8.23 -41.04 14.42
C GLU A 321 7.97 -39.54 14.15
N LYS A 322 8.99 -38.68 14.34
CA LYS A 322 8.87 -37.24 14.03
C LYS A 322 8.70 -36.94 12.53
N ILE A 323 9.10 -37.86 11.64
CA ILE A 323 8.88 -37.74 10.19
C ILE A 323 7.49 -38.26 9.80
N GLU A 324 6.94 -39.26 10.51
CA GLU A 324 5.58 -39.74 10.29
C GLU A 324 4.51 -38.76 10.81
N GLU A 325 4.70 -38.15 11.98
CA GLU A 325 3.79 -37.08 12.47
C GLU A 325 3.76 -35.89 11.49
N LYS A 326 4.92 -35.47 10.98
CA LYS A 326 4.97 -34.39 9.96
C LYS A 326 4.32 -34.78 8.64
N LYS A 327 4.30 -36.06 8.28
CA LYS A 327 3.59 -36.57 7.08
C LYS A 327 2.08 -36.61 7.29
N GLU A 328 1.61 -36.90 8.50
CA GLU A 328 0.18 -36.83 8.83
C GLU A 328 -0.33 -35.39 8.89
N GLU A 329 0.43 -34.47 9.50
CA GLU A 329 0.08 -33.04 9.50
C GLU A 329 0.02 -32.46 8.08
N THR A 330 0.94 -32.85 7.20
CA THR A 330 0.91 -32.39 5.80
C THR A 330 -0.28 -32.95 5.02
N LYS A 331 -0.68 -34.21 5.25
CA LYS A 331 -1.90 -34.79 4.66
C LYS A 331 -3.16 -34.08 5.14
N GLU A 332 -3.25 -33.75 6.44
CA GLU A 332 -4.38 -33.01 7.00
C GLU A 332 -4.51 -31.61 6.39
N ILE A 333 -3.39 -30.92 6.20
CA ILE A 333 -3.35 -29.59 5.58
C ILE A 333 -3.76 -29.67 4.11
N GLU A 334 -3.37 -30.72 3.40
CA GLU A 334 -3.73 -30.94 1.99
C GLU A 334 -5.23 -31.22 1.83
N GLU A 335 -5.83 -32.06 2.70
CA GLU A 335 -7.28 -32.26 2.74
C GLU A 335 -8.04 -30.97 3.05
N LYS A 336 -7.58 -30.18 4.02
CA LYS A 336 -8.21 -28.88 4.36
C LYS A 336 -8.16 -27.92 3.17
N LYS A 337 -7.05 -27.91 2.40
CA LYS A 337 -6.92 -27.11 1.17
C LYS A 337 -7.87 -27.58 0.07
N GLU A 338 -8.03 -28.89 -0.14
CA GLU A 338 -9.01 -29.42 -1.10
C GLU A 338 -10.45 -29.03 -0.74
N ARG A 339 -10.85 -29.20 0.52
CA ARG A 339 -12.19 -28.81 1.00
C ARG A 339 -12.46 -27.31 0.82
N LEU A 340 -11.44 -26.47 1.01
CA LEU A 340 -11.52 -25.03 0.75
C LEU A 340 -11.68 -24.72 -0.74
N LYS A 341 -10.89 -25.36 -1.62
CA LYS A 341 -11.02 -25.21 -3.07
C LYS A 341 -12.41 -25.62 -3.57
N GLU A 342 -12.96 -26.70 -3.04
CA GLU A 342 -14.30 -27.16 -3.41
C GLU A 342 -15.41 -26.20 -2.96
N LYS A 343 -15.30 -25.64 -1.74
CA LYS A 343 -16.21 -24.59 -1.25
C LYS A 343 -16.15 -23.34 -2.13
N LEU A 344 -14.95 -22.90 -2.50
CA LEU A 344 -14.76 -21.74 -3.38
C LEU A 344 -15.37 -21.97 -4.76
N LYS A 345 -15.17 -23.16 -5.34
CA LYS A 345 -15.76 -23.55 -6.63
C LYS A 345 -17.29 -23.56 -6.58
N LYS A 346 -17.90 -23.97 -5.46
CA LYS A 346 -19.36 -23.91 -5.25
C LYS A 346 -19.87 -22.46 -5.14
N GLU A 347 -19.14 -21.58 -4.46
CA GLU A 347 -19.46 -20.14 -4.36
C GLU A 347 -19.40 -19.44 -5.72
N VAL A 348 -18.33 -19.67 -6.48
CA VAL A 348 -18.16 -19.08 -7.82
C VAL A 348 -19.32 -19.49 -8.74
N ARG A 349 -19.71 -20.77 -8.75
CA ARG A 349 -20.89 -21.24 -9.51
C ARG A 349 -22.20 -20.58 -9.08
N LYS A 350 -22.38 -20.28 -7.78
CA LYS A 350 -23.57 -19.54 -7.30
C LYS A 350 -23.58 -18.10 -7.81
N ILE A 351 -22.42 -17.44 -7.84
CA ILE A 351 -22.27 -16.06 -8.33
C ILE A 351 -22.54 -15.99 -9.84
N GLU A 352 -22.01 -16.93 -10.62
CA GLU A 352 -22.25 -17.01 -12.07
C GLU A 352 -23.74 -17.20 -12.39
N ARG A 353 -24.42 -18.13 -11.70
CA ARG A 353 -25.87 -18.33 -11.83
C ARG A 353 -26.67 -17.07 -11.49
N LYS A 354 -26.26 -16.30 -10.46
CA LYS A 354 -26.89 -15.01 -10.13
C LYS A 354 -26.67 -13.96 -11.22
N LYS A 355 -25.47 -13.89 -11.80
CA LYS A 355 -25.16 -12.98 -12.93
C LYS A 355 -25.99 -13.32 -14.17
N GLU A 356 -26.16 -14.59 -14.49
CA GLU A 356 -27.01 -15.01 -15.61
C GLU A 356 -28.49 -14.66 -15.41
N ARG A 357 -29.02 -14.86 -14.19
CA ARG A 357 -30.40 -14.46 -13.86
C ARG A 357 -30.62 -12.97 -14.04
N ARG A 358 -29.72 -12.13 -13.52
CA ARG A 358 -29.76 -10.67 -13.71
C ARG A 358 -29.68 -10.25 -15.18
N LYS A 359 -28.86 -10.94 -15.99
CA LYS A 359 -28.80 -10.70 -17.44
C LYS A 359 -30.11 -11.07 -18.15
N LYS A 360 -30.79 -12.14 -17.74
CA LYS A 360 -32.10 -12.53 -18.30
C LYS A 360 -33.20 -11.55 -17.88
N GLU A 361 -33.25 -11.18 -16.61
CA GLU A 361 -34.20 -10.19 -16.07
C GLU A 361 -34.05 -8.83 -16.77
N GLY A 362 -32.82 -8.32 -16.92
CA GLY A 362 -32.57 -7.06 -17.62
C GLY A 362 -32.95 -7.09 -19.12
N LYS A 363 -32.83 -8.25 -19.78
CA LYS A 363 -33.29 -8.43 -21.18
C LYS A 363 -34.82 -8.45 -21.27
N GLU A 364 -35.51 -9.13 -20.34
CA GLU A 364 -36.97 -9.12 -20.29
C GLU A 364 -37.53 -7.73 -20.00
N GLU A 365 -36.91 -6.99 -19.09
CA GLU A 365 -37.33 -5.63 -18.73
C GLU A 365 -37.16 -4.66 -19.90
N LYS A 366 -36.02 -4.73 -20.62
CA LYS A 366 -35.83 -3.99 -21.88
C LYS A 366 -36.87 -4.36 -22.94
N LYS A 367 -37.19 -5.66 -23.09
CA LYS A 367 -38.22 -6.12 -24.03
C LYS A 367 -39.61 -5.59 -23.65
N LYS A 368 -39.96 -5.55 -22.36
CA LYS A 368 -41.22 -4.97 -21.86
C LYS A 368 -41.30 -3.46 -22.11
N LYS A 369 -40.21 -2.71 -21.89
CA LYS A 369 -40.14 -1.27 -22.21
C LYS A 369 -40.36 -1.00 -23.70
N LEU A 370 -39.64 -1.71 -24.58
CA LEU A 370 -39.81 -1.58 -26.03
C LEU A 370 -41.23 -1.93 -26.49
N LEU A 371 -41.85 -2.98 -25.93
CA LEU A 371 -43.25 -3.32 -26.22
C LEU A 371 -44.23 -2.23 -25.76
N SER A 372 -43.94 -1.57 -24.63
CA SER A 372 -44.78 -0.46 -24.15
C SER A 372 -44.66 0.79 -25.01
N GLU A 373 -43.47 1.10 -25.53
CA GLU A 373 -43.24 2.21 -26.46
C GLU A 373 -43.88 1.94 -27.83
N LEU A 374 -43.76 0.71 -28.35
CA LEU A 374 -44.44 0.31 -29.59
C LEU A 374 -45.96 0.38 -29.48
N LYS A 375 -46.54 0.11 -28.31
CA LYS A 375 -47.99 0.29 -28.08
C LYS A 375 -48.41 1.76 -28.09
N LYS A 376 -47.55 2.68 -27.62
CA LYS A 376 -47.82 4.13 -27.65
C LYS A 376 -47.77 4.72 -29.07
N LEU A 377 -47.05 4.08 -29.99
CA LEU A 377 -46.93 4.53 -31.39
C LEU A 377 -48.07 4.02 -32.31
N LYS A 378 -48.94 3.12 -31.83
CA LYS A 378 -50.07 2.55 -32.60
C LYS A 378 -51.43 3.19 -32.29
N VAL A 379 -51.45 4.21 -31.45
CA VAL A 379 -52.61 5.08 -31.16
C VAL A 379 -52.33 6.43 -31.80
#